data_AF-A0A4P5Z5E2-F1
#
_entry.id   AF-A0A4P5Z5E2-F1
#
_cell.length_a   1.000
_cell.length_b   1.000
_cell.length_c   1.000
_cell.angle_alpha   90.00
_cell.angle_beta   90.00
_cell.angle_gamma   90.00
#
_symmetry.space_group_name_H-M   'P 1'
#
loop_
_entity.id
_entity.type
_entity.pdbx_description
1 polymer ?
#
loop_
_entity_poly.entity_id
_entity_poly.type
_entity_poly.pdbx_seq_one_letter_code
_entity_poly.pdbx_strand_id
1 'polypeptide(L)'
;MTSPTRLRLAKEARALLPFWAAIAGLMFVPFLSQGVVGPVVSYIVYIFGCALLGSVGIGHEFQHRTLGYLLTQPISRRRLWSEKLSALAVALLGLLLVRLGLGLTALDDSDSDFPHRRVLFHLDAYLLLPSLLSLCTGPVLTLLARGTIGGMTLMFVCPYGLLTLGVQFPLKMFPGQPMPDILYRATMVTSILYSGALLLLGYWCFQRWEDSHGAQEVSLPAPVMRAFAWLADQVMPARGGVVIQLIRKELRLHLTAYLMAGLLIVLWLLLVAVGFILPSWNKEILLLPSLLLSVTIPLIVGVGSTAEERGMGLLDWHLTLPVSARRQWFIKLLAALVVNGVLSILLPGFLVHWAGGMFNETHLLEDNFDGPQLFLFLNLGLFCAALYASTVSANGIRAIVGAIVLFIAGSVVCFHFDKQLPSQALVLTPLAESLVQVFLRLPRIGSLYFDFWTTNSHLNAVIWSGTFLFLCWFYRLTLMNFQRSLGSLWLPARQLVCLLVAIELFAVFLHFVGLTLAAMKDSGWRVSSVPALHQPTFGLCRVRSGYENGGAFVTPRCASTQSG
;
A
#
# COMPACT_ATOMS: atom_id res chain seq x y z
N MET A 1 42.22 11.39 22.36
CA MET A 1 41.48 10.12 22.51
C MET A 1 39.99 10.43 22.46
N THR A 2 39.25 9.92 21.47
CA THR A 2 37.78 10.06 21.43
C THR A 2 37.17 9.19 22.52
N SER A 3 36.21 9.72 23.29
CA SER A 3 35.56 8.92 24.34
C SER A 3 34.83 7.73 23.70
N PRO A 4 34.84 6.53 24.32
CA PRO A 4 34.20 5.34 23.77
C PRO A 4 32.70 5.53 23.48
N THR A 5 32.03 6.41 24.24
CA THR A 5 30.63 6.82 23.99
C THR A 5 30.47 7.47 22.61
N ARG A 6 31.38 8.34 22.19
CA ARG A 6 31.29 9.05 20.89
C ARG A 6 31.39 8.06 19.73
N LEU A 7 32.29 7.08 19.82
CA LEU A 7 32.45 6.06 18.79
C LEU A 7 31.19 5.19 18.64
N ARG A 8 30.55 4.83 19.76
CA ARG A 8 29.29 4.06 19.74
C ARG A 8 28.13 4.88 19.18
N LEU A 9 27.95 6.12 19.61
CA LEU A 9 26.93 7.00 19.03
C LEU A 9 27.16 7.25 17.54
N ALA A 10 28.41 7.42 17.10
CA ALA A 10 28.73 7.56 15.68
C ALA A 10 28.39 6.30 14.87
N LYS A 11 28.55 5.11 15.45
CA LYS A 11 28.12 3.85 14.84
C LYS A 11 26.60 3.84 14.65
N GLU A 12 25.83 4.13 15.70
CA GLU A 12 24.36 4.16 15.64
C GLU A 12 23.85 5.23 14.65
N ALA A 13 24.45 6.41 14.68
CA ALA A 13 24.14 7.47 13.72
C ALA A 13 24.42 7.04 12.27
N ARG A 14 25.55 6.37 12.00
CA ARG A 14 25.88 5.85 10.66
C ARG A 14 24.87 4.80 10.18
N ALA A 15 24.30 4.01 11.08
CA ALA A 15 23.27 3.03 10.75
C ALA A 15 21.94 3.70 10.35
N LEU A 16 21.55 4.78 11.05
CA LEU A 16 20.28 5.49 10.81
C LEU A 16 20.35 6.52 9.67
N LEU A 17 21.50 7.17 9.49
CA LEU A 17 21.71 8.27 8.55
C LEU A 17 21.22 8.00 7.11
N PRO A 18 21.51 6.85 6.46
CA PRO A 18 21.08 6.64 5.08
C PRO A 18 19.55 6.59 4.96
N PHE A 19 18.86 6.00 5.93
CA PHE A 19 17.40 5.93 5.95
C PHE A 19 16.81 7.31 6.23
N TRP A 20 17.37 8.03 7.21
CA TRP A 20 16.98 9.39 7.54
C TRP A 20 17.11 10.33 6.32
N ALA A 21 18.26 10.30 5.64
CA ALA A 21 18.52 11.15 4.48
C ALA A 21 17.58 10.84 3.32
N ALA A 22 17.32 9.55 3.06
CA ALA A 22 16.39 9.14 2.00
C ALA A 22 14.95 9.59 2.30
N ILE A 23 14.46 9.42 3.53
CA ILE A 23 13.15 9.89 3.94
C ILE A 23 13.07 11.41 3.84
N ALA A 24 14.06 12.13 4.39
CA ALA A 24 14.10 13.59 4.35
C ALA A 24 14.03 14.08 2.90
N GLY A 25 14.84 13.52 1.99
CA GLY A 25 14.79 13.81 0.56
C GLY A 25 13.42 13.55 -0.06
N LEU A 26 12.80 12.40 0.25
CA LEU A 26 11.47 12.05 -0.24
C LEU A 26 10.38 13.02 0.23
N MET A 27 10.55 13.66 1.37
CA MET A 27 9.59 14.66 1.85
C MET A 27 9.63 15.95 1.02
N PHE A 28 10.75 16.27 0.36
CA PHE A 28 10.88 17.42 -0.54
C PHE A 28 10.30 17.16 -1.93
N VAL A 29 10.34 15.92 -2.42
CA VAL A 29 9.94 15.58 -3.79
C VAL A 29 8.51 16.07 -4.16
N PRO A 30 7.48 15.91 -3.31
CA PRO A 30 6.13 16.36 -3.64
C PRO A 30 5.99 17.90 -3.73
N PHE A 31 6.94 18.67 -3.20
CA PHE A 31 6.93 20.13 -3.34
C PHE A 31 7.45 20.58 -4.71
N LEU A 32 8.13 19.71 -5.46
CA LEU A 32 8.57 20.00 -6.82
C LEU A 32 7.40 20.01 -7.81
N SER A 33 6.27 19.37 -7.49
CA SER A 33 5.15 19.22 -8.42
C SER A 33 4.10 20.36 -8.36
N GLN A 34 4.31 21.40 -7.54
CA GLN A 34 3.42 22.59 -7.42
C GLN A 34 1.92 22.21 -7.33
N GLY A 35 1.56 21.28 -6.43
CA GLY A 35 0.19 20.78 -6.31
C GLY A 35 -0.27 20.63 -4.87
N VAL A 36 -1.59 20.74 -4.66
CA VAL A 36 -2.27 20.57 -3.35
C VAL A 36 -1.99 19.21 -2.71
N VAL A 37 -1.66 18.20 -3.52
CA VAL A 37 -1.33 16.83 -3.08
C VAL A 37 0.05 16.77 -2.39
N GLY A 38 0.93 17.74 -2.63
CA GLY A 38 2.31 17.75 -2.14
C GLY A 38 2.44 17.65 -0.61
N PRO A 39 1.81 18.55 0.17
CA PRO A 39 1.87 18.52 1.63
C PRO A 39 1.33 17.23 2.26
N VAL A 40 0.29 16.64 1.68
CA VAL A 40 -0.32 15.38 2.16
C VAL A 40 0.64 14.21 1.95
N VAL A 41 1.19 14.08 0.74
CA VAL A 41 2.18 13.03 0.44
C VAL A 41 3.42 13.20 1.33
N SER A 42 3.92 14.42 1.50
CA SER A 42 5.06 14.70 2.38
C SER A 42 4.78 14.30 3.83
N TYR A 43 3.55 14.52 4.34
CA TYR A 43 3.15 14.08 5.68
C TYR A 43 3.02 12.55 5.80
N ILE A 44 2.52 11.86 4.77
CA ILE A 44 2.49 10.39 4.73
C ILE A 44 3.91 9.83 4.74
N VAL A 45 4.82 10.41 3.94
CA VAL A 45 6.24 10.05 3.93
C VAL A 45 6.89 10.29 5.29
N TYR A 46 6.54 11.39 5.97
CA TYR A 46 6.99 11.67 7.33
C TYR A 46 6.55 10.59 8.33
N ILE A 47 5.25 10.26 8.37
CA ILE A 47 4.72 9.20 9.25
C ILE A 47 5.41 7.88 8.96
N PHE A 48 5.53 7.54 7.66
CA PHE A 48 6.19 6.32 7.24
C PHE A 48 7.66 6.31 7.69
N GLY A 49 8.35 7.43 7.49
CA GLY A 49 9.75 7.59 7.84
C GLY A 49 10.02 7.48 9.33
N CYS A 50 9.13 8.04 10.16
CA CYS A 50 9.13 7.83 11.59
C CYS A 50 9.01 6.34 11.89
N ALA A 51 7.94 5.67 11.43
CA ALA A 51 7.72 4.23 11.62
C ALA A 51 8.96 3.39 11.26
N LEU A 52 9.58 3.69 10.11
CA LEU A 52 10.78 3.04 9.63
C LEU A 52 11.96 3.28 10.59
N LEU A 53 12.31 4.53 10.92
CA LEU A 53 13.42 4.82 11.82
C LEU A 53 13.25 4.20 13.20
N GLY A 54 12.04 4.28 13.77
CA GLY A 54 11.70 3.62 15.03
C GLY A 54 11.96 2.12 15.00
N SER A 55 11.64 1.48 13.86
CA SER A 55 11.90 0.05 13.69
C SER A 55 13.39 -0.27 13.49
N VAL A 56 14.12 0.53 12.70
CA VAL A 56 15.53 0.31 12.34
C VAL A 56 16.46 0.46 13.55
N GLY A 57 16.12 1.33 14.50
CA GLY A 57 16.95 1.61 15.68
C GLY A 57 17.42 0.36 16.43
N ILE A 58 16.56 -0.67 16.51
CA ILE A 58 16.94 -2.01 17.00
C ILE A 58 16.97 -3.04 15.87
N GLY A 59 16.12 -2.87 14.84
CA GLY A 59 15.90 -3.87 13.81
C GLY A 59 17.15 -4.26 13.02
N HIS A 60 18.07 -3.32 12.80
CA HIS A 60 19.32 -3.62 12.10
C HIS A 60 20.20 -4.62 12.86
N GLU A 61 20.12 -4.69 14.18
CA GLU A 61 20.86 -5.66 15.00
C GLU A 61 20.31 -7.09 14.82
N PHE A 62 19.00 -7.23 14.61
CA PHE A 62 18.39 -8.52 14.23
C PHE A 62 18.81 -8.92 12.83
N GLN A 63 18.69 -7.99 11.90
CA GLN A 63 18.99 -8.22 10.49
C GLN A 63 20.45 -8.64 10.24
N HIS A 64 21.40 -8.03 10.97
CA HIS A 64 22.81 -8.38 10.88
C HIS A 64 23.24 -9.46 11.88
N ARG A 65 22.32 -9.99 12.69
CA ARG A 65 22.59 -10.98 13.75
C ARG A 65 23.67 -10.50 14.72
N THR A 66 23.68 -9.19 15.01
CA THR A 66 24.63 -8.55 15.92
C THR A 66 24.07 -8.32 17.32
N LEU A 67 22.78 -8.59 17.54
CA LEU A 67 22.15 -8.43 18.86
C LEU A 67 22.81 -9.30 19.94
N GLY A 68 23.10 -10.57 19.65
CA GLY A 68 23.82 -11.44 20.59
C GLY A 68 25.20 -10.88 20.97
N TYR A 69 25.97 -10.42 19.97
CA TYR A 69 27.26 -9.75 20.19
C TYR A 69 27.15 -8.44 20.96
N LEU A 70 26.03 -7.72 20.84
CA LEU A 70 25.77 -6.50 21.58
C LEU A 70 25.47 -6.79 23.06
N LEU A 71 24.76 -7.88 23.35
CA LEU A 71 24.38 -8.28 24.70
C LEU A 71 25.51 -8.95 25.49
N THR A 72 26.54 -9.48 24.84
CA THR A 72 27.73 -10.06 25.50
C THR A 72 28.80 -9.03 25.86
N GLN A 73 28.67 -7.78 25.41
CA GLN A 73 29.65 -6.74 25.74
C GLN A 73 29.66 -6.46 27.25
N PRO A 74 30.82 -6.15 27.85
CA PRO A 74 30.95 -5.79 29.26
C PRO A 74 30.47 -4.34 29.52
N ILE A 75 29.27 -4.01 29.04
CA ILE A 75 28.63 -2.70 29.15
C ILE A 75 27.24 -2.94 29.73
N SER A 76 26.82 -2.09 30.67
CA SER A 76 25.47 -2.20 31.21
C SER A 76 24.42 -2.04 30.11
N ARG A 77 23.44 -2.95 30.08
CA ARG A 77 22.32 -2.93 29.13
C ARG A 77 21.57 -1.60 29.16
N ARG A 78 21.44 -0.96 30.34
CA ARG A 78 20.84 0.37 30.49
C ARG A 78 21.56 1.43 29.66
N ARG A 79 22.89 1.39 29.63
CA ARG A 79 23.70 2.34 28.85
C ARG A 79 23.53 2.09 27.36
N LEU A 80 23.60 0.83 26.92
CA LEU A 80 23.37 0.46 25.52
C LEU A 80 22.00 0.92 25.02
N TRP A 81 20.95 0.70 25.81
CA TRP A 81 19.60 1.17 25.53
C TRP A 81 19.53 2.70 25.38
N SER A 82 20.10 3.44 26.33
CA SER A 82 20.10 4.91 26.29
C SER A 82 20.88 5.48 25.10
N GLU A 83 22.01 4.86 24.73
CA GLU A 83 22.82 5.30 23.58
C GLU A 83 22.03 5.07 22.27
N LYS A 84 21.38 3.92 22.09
CA LYS A 84 20.51 3.65 20.93
C LYS A 84 19.30 4.58 20.85
N LEU A 85 18.58 4.76 21.96
CA LEU A 85 17.44 5.69 21.99
C LEU A 85 17.86 7.12 21.72
N SER A 86 19.03 7.57 22.20
CA SER A 86 19.52 8.92 21.92
C SER A 86 19.80 9.14 20.43
N ALA A 87 20.44 8.18 19.75
CA ALA A 87 20.69 8.25 18.32
C ALA A 87 19.37 8.26 17.52
N LEU A 88 18.40 7.43 17.93
CA LEU A 88 17.07 7.39 17.33
C LEU A 88 16.31 8.71 17.54
N ALA A 89 16.36 9.28 18.75
CA ALA A 89 15.70 10.54 19.06
C ALA A 89 16.25 11.70 18.22
N VAL A 90 17.58 11.77 18.02
CA VAL A 90 18.21 12.78 17.16
C VAL A 90 17.75 12.62 15.71
N ALA A 91 17.68 11.41 15.19
CA ALA A 91 17.21 11.17 13.81
C ALA A 91 15.73 11.57 13.64
N LEU A 92 14.85 11.19 14.58
CA LEU A 92 13.43 11.53 14.54
C LEU A 92 13.18 13.03 14.73
N LEU A 93 13.99 13.70 15.57
CA LEU A 93 13.97 15.16 15.69
C LEU A 93 14.40 15.82 14.38
N GLY A 94 15.41 15.29 13.71
CA GLY A 94 15.82 15.77 12.38
C GLY A 94 14.69 15.71 11.35
N LEU A 95 13.92 14.61 11.30
CA LEU A 95 12.76 14.51 10.39
C LEU A 95 11.65 15.49 10.75
N LEU A 96 11.38 15.65 12.06
CA LEU A 96 10.42 16.63 12.55
C LEU A 96 10.79 18.05 12.10
N LEU A 97 12.07 18.43 12.23
CA LEU A 97 12.57 19.74 11.80
C LEU A 97 12.47 19.93 10.29
N VAL A 98 12.77 18.90 9.49
CA VAL A 98 12.57 18.95 8.02
C VAL A 98 11.10 19.19 7.70
N ARG A 99 10.17 18.49 8.36
CA ARG A 99 8.74 18.67 8.11
C ARG A 99 8.22 20.04 8.55
N LEU A 100 8.72 20.55 9.67
CA LEU A 100 8.43 21.91 10.14
C LEU A 100 8.90 22.93 9.11
N GLY A 101 10.15 22.82 8.64
CA GLY A 101 10.69 23.70 7.60
C GLY A 101 9.85 23.71 6.33
N LEU A 102 9.48 22.53 5.82
CA LEU A 102 8.57 22.38 4.66
C LEU A 102 7.17 22.96 4.92
N GLY A 103 6.68 22.88 6.15
CA GLY A 103 5.41 23.49 6.54
C GLY A 103 5.47 25.01 6.53
N LEU A 104 6.59 25.59 7.00
CA LEU A 104 6.79 27.04 7.01
C LEU A 104 6.92 27.61 5.60
N THR A 105 7.58 26.92 4.67
CA THR A 105 7.66 27.37 3.27
C THR A 105 6.31 27.32 2.56
N ALA A 106 5.43 26.40 2.95
CA ALA A 106 4.08 26.31 2.38
C ALA A 106 3.13 27.42 2.87
N LEU A 107 3.46 28.09 3.99
CA LEU A 107 2.66 29.19 4.53
C LEU A 107 2.86 30.51 3.78
N ASP A 108 4.00 30.68 3.13
CA ASP A 108 4.36 31.92 2.45
C ASP A 108 3.58 32.11 1.13
N ASP A 109 2.96 31.04 0.63
CA ASP A 109 2.10 31.03 -0.55
C ASP A 109 0.70 31.57 -0.19
N SER A 110 0.66 32.88 0.12
CA SER A 110 -0.44 33.62 0.76
C SER A 110 -1.70 33.80 -0.10
N ASP A 111 -1.75 33.22 -1.31
CA ASP A 111 -2.86 33.40 -2.27
C ASP A 111 -3.88 32.25 -2.27
N SER A 112 -3.67 31.20 -1.48
CA SER A 112 -4.63 30.09 -1.40
C SER A 112 -5.67 30.32 -0.29
N ASP A 113 -6.92 30.56 -0.68
CA ASP A 113 -8.16 30.70 0.13
C ASP A 113 -8.48 29.52 1.08
N PHE A 114 -7.53 28.60 1.28
CA PHE A 114 -7.70 27.54 2.25
C PHE A 114 -7.69 28.14 3.67
N PRO A 115 -8.56 27.66 4.58
CA PRO A 115 -8.62 28.11 5.98
C PRO A 115 -7.40 27.59 6.78
N HIS A 116 -6.19 28.02 6.40
CA HIS A 116 -4.91 27.45 6.81
C HIS A 116 -4.47 27.85 8.24
N ARG A 117 -4.92 29.00 8.76
CA ARG A 117 -4.37 29.53 10.03
C ARG A 117 -4.79 28.76 11.29
N ARG A 118 -5.99 28.15 11.30
CA ARG A 118 -6.45 27.31 12.43
C ARG A 118 -5.99 25.85 12.30
N VAL A 119 -5.84 25.35 11.07
CA VAL A 119 -5.32 24.00 10.82
C VAL A 119 -3.86 23.87 11.26
N LEU A 120 -3.06 24.93 11.10
CA LEU A 120 -1.66 24.92 11.56
C LEU A 120 -1.48 24.80 13.09
N PHE A 121 -2.31 25.44 13.90
CA PHE A 121 -2.18 25.32 15.37
C PHE A 121 -2.61 23.94 15.90
N HIS A 122 -3.51 23.24 15.20
CA HIS A 122 -3.83 21.84 15.52
C HIS A 122 -2.79 20.86 14.94
N LEU A 123 -1.97 21.29 13.98
CA LEU A 123 -0.91 20.46 13.38
C LEU A 123 0.32 20.29 14.29
N ASP A 124 0.61 21.19 15.24
CA ASP A 124 1.81 21.11 16.10
C ASP A 124 1.88 19.78 16.87
N ALA A 125 0.74 19.34 17.40
CA ALA A 125 0.68 18.11 18.17
C ALA A 125 0.68 16.87 17.26
N TYR A 126 -0.03 16.91 16.14
CA TYR A 126 -0.03 15.83 15.13
C TYR A 126 1.28 15.70 14.37
N LEU A 127 2.11 16.74 14.41
CA LEU A 127 3.43 16.72 13.86
C LEU A 127 4.43 16.09 14.82
N LEU A 128 4.34 16.40 16.12
CA LEU A 128 5.20 15.78 17.13
C LEU A 128 4.86 14.30 17.37
N LEU A 129 3.56 13.95 17.30
CA LEU A 129 3.07 12.62 17.71
C LEU A 129 3.74 11.45 16.97
N PRO A 130 3.90 11.48 15.63
CA PRO A 130 4.56 10.40 14.91
C PRO A 130 6.00 10.15 15.36
N SER A 131 6.80 11.21 15.55
CA SER A 131 8.16 11.07 16.08
C SER A 131 8.15 10.53 17.51
N LEU A 132 7.26 11.02 18.38
CA LEU A 132 7.17 10.56 19.77
C LEU A 132 6.75 9.09 19.86
N LEU A 133 5.67 8.71 19.17
CA LEU A 133 5.21 7.34 19.09
C LEU A 133 6.33 6.45 18.55
N SER A 134 6.95 6.82 17.42
CA SER A 134 8.05 6.05 16.86
C SER A 134 9.23 5.84 17.81
N LEU A 135 9.63 6.87 18.56
CA LEU A 135 10.71 6.78 19.54
C LEU A 135 10.38 5.80 20.66
N CYS A 136 9.13 5.83 21.13
CA CYS A 136 8.69 5.06 22.29
C CYS A 136 8.27 3.63 21.95
N THR A 137 7.53 3.45 20.86
CA THR A 137 6.87 2.19 20.51
C THR A 137 7.70 1.36 19.52
N GLY A 138 8.47 2.01 18.65
CA GLY A 138 9.30 1.33 17.63
C GLY A 138 10.23 0.26 18.22
N PRO A 139 11.06 0.60 19.22
CA PRO A 139 11.92 -0.35 19.91
C PRO A 139 11.20 -1.57 20.50
N VAL A 140 10.06 -1.38 21.17
CA VAL A 140 9.23 -2.49 21.70
C VAL A 140 8.76 -3.38 20.57
N LEU A 141 8.11 -2.79 19.58
CA LEU A 141 7.42 -3.55 18.55
C LEU A 141 8.42 -4.30 17.69
N THR A 142 9.60 -3.73 17.46
CA THR A 142 10.72 -4.43 16.81
C THR A 142 11.29 -5.57 17.66
N LEU A 143 11.43 -5.39 18.98
CA LEU A 143 11.86 -6.47 19.86
C LEU A 143 10.83 -7.61 19.85
N LEU A 144 9.54 -7.30 19.96
CA LEU A 144 8.45 -8.28 19.90
C LEU A 144 8.39 -8.99 18.55
N ALA A 145 8.57 -8.27 17.45
CA ALA A 145 8.58 -8.83 16.10
C ALA A 145 9.88 -9.56 15.75
N ARG A 146 10.97 -9.34 16.52
CA ARG A 146 12.34 -9.82 16.24
C ARG A 146 12.89 -9.45 14.87
N GLY A 147 12.42 -8.35 14.28
CA GLY A 147 12.86 -7.93 12.97
C GLY A 147 12.36 -6.54 12.61
N THR A 148 13.09 -5.85 11.72
CA THR A 148 12.75 -4.49 11.29
C THR A 148 11.41 -4.43 10.57
N ILE A 149 11.16 -5.36 9.64
CA ILE A 149 9.96 -5.36 8.80
C ILE A 149 8.73 -5.56 9.70
N GLY A 150 8.72 -6.60 10.53
CA GLY A 150 7.63 -6.83 11.48
C GLY A 150 7.45 -5.68 12.48
N GLY A 151 8.53 -5.07 12.97
CA GLY A 151 8.45 -3.89 13.84
C GLY A 151 7.79 -2.69 13.16
N MET A 152 8.20 -2.38 11.92
CA MET A 152 7.60 -1.32 11.10
C MET A 152 6.12 -1.61 10.80
N THR A 153 5.80 -2.85 10.47
CA THR A 153 4.44 -3.32 10.23
C THR A 153 3.55 -3.11 11.45
N LEU A 154 3.98 -3.54 12.64
CA LEU A 154 3.25 -3.33 13.90
C LEU A 154 3.13 -1.84 14.26
N MET A 155 4.13 -1.02 13.91
CA MET A 155 4.05 0.44 14.07
C MET A 155 2.87 1.02 13.28
N PHE A 156 2.64 0.60 12.03
CA PHE A 156 1.50 1.12 11.27
C PHE A 156 0.16 0.74 11.90
N VAL A 157 0.02 -0.49 12.40
CA VAL A 157 -1.28 -0.92 12.92
C VAL A 157 -1.56 -0.41 14.33
N CYS A 158 -0.58 -0.50 15.23
CA CYS A 158 -0.82 -0.17 16.64
C CYS A 158 -0.80 1.35 16.88
N PRO A 159 0.36 2.04 16.96
CA PRO A 159 0.39 3.46 17.30
C PRO A 159 -0.27 4.34 16.23
N TYR A 160 -0.01 4.12 14.94
CA TYR A 160 -0.56 4.98 13.88
C TYR A 160 -2.03 4.68 13.56
N GLY A 161 -2.43 3.42 13.60
CA GLY A 161 -3.84 3.03 13.55
C GLY A 161 -4.62 3.64 14.71
N LEU A 162 -4.11 3.55 15.94
CA LEU A 162 -4.79 4.13 17.10
C LEU A 162 -4.84 5.67 17.06
N LEU A 163 -3.78 6.32 16.59
CA LEU A 163 -3.74 7.77 16.34
C LEU A 163 -4.81 8.15 15.33
N THR A 164 -4.78 7.54 14.14
CA THR A 164 -5.74 7.86 13.07
C THR A 164 -7.17 7.63 13.53
N LEU A 165 -7.45 6.55 14.26
CA LEU A 165 -8.74 6.33 14.90
C LEU A 165 -9.08 7.45 15.89
N GLY A 166 -8.18 7.80 16.81
CA GLY A 166 -8.40 8.84 17.83
C GLY A 166 -8.61 10.26 17.27
N VAL A 167 -8.14 10.53 16.05
CA VAL A 167 -8.30 11.83 15.37
C VAL A 167 -9.53 11.85 14.47
N GLN A 168 -9.71 10.80 13.67
CA GLN A 168 -10.84 10.72 12.75
C GLN A 168 -12.16 10.51 13.50
N PHE A 169 -12.12 9.84 14.67
CA PHE A 169 -13.30 9.57 15.48
C PHE A 169 -14.04 10.86 15.89
N PRO A 170 -13.40 11.87 16.51
CA PRO A 170 -14.10 13.11 16.88
C PRO A 170 -14.53 13.96 15.69
N LEU A 171 -13.70 14.06 14.65
CA LEU A 171 -13.99 14.90 13.48
C LEU A 171 -15.24 14.43 12.73
N LYS A 172 -15.46 13.11 12.69
CA LYS A 172 -16.59 12.52 11.98
C LYS A 172 -17.85 12.35 12.83
N MET A 173 -17.71 12.28 14.17
CA MET A 173 -18.85 12.24 15.08
C MET A 173 -19.56 13.60 15.20
N PHE A 174 -18.82 14.70 15.00
CA PHE A 174 -19.35 16.07 15.08
C PHE A 174 -19.12 16.82 13.76
N PRO A 175 -19.75 16.40 12.65
CA PRO A 175 -19.54 17.03 11.36
C PRO A 175 -19.96 18.51 11.41
N GLY A 176 -19.10 19.38 10.89
CA GLY A 176 -19.34 20.83 10.85
C GLY A 176 -19.13 21.57 12.18
N GLN A 177 -18.84 20.87 13.28
CA GLN A 177 -18.43 21.50 14.53
C GLN A 177 -16.90 21.40 14.70
N PRO A 178 -16.24 22.45 15.22
CA PRO A 178 -14.85 22.32 15.61
C PRO A 178 -14.74 21.18 16.63
N MET A 179 -13.72 20.33 16.46
CA MET A 179 -13.43 19.23 17.36
C MET A 179 -13.49 19.74 18.81
N PRO A 180 -14.29 19.13 19.70
CA PRO A 180 -14.31 19.54 21.09
C PRO A 180 -12.89 19.48 21.67
N ASP A 181 -12.40 20.59 22.21
CA ASP A 181 -11.05 20.70 22.79
C ASP A 181 -10.73 19.55 23.76
N ILE A 182 -11.75 19.05 24.46
CA ILE A 182 -11.64 17.93 25.40
C ILE A 182 -11.25 16.62 24.72
N LEU A 183 -11.79 16.30 23.54
CA LEU A 183 -11.48 15.08 22.81
C LEU A 183 -10.07 15.15 22.23
N TYR A 184 -9.67 16.31 21.72
CA TYR A 184 -8.30 16.54 21.27
C TYR A 184 -7.29 16.35 22.41
N ARG A 185 -7.52 16.99 23.56
CA ARG A 185 -6.67 16.83 24.75
C ARG A 185 -6.66 15.39 25.25
N ALA A 186 -7.81 14.71 25.22
CA ALA A 186 -7.90 13.30 25.60
C ALA A 186 -7.05 12.41 24.67
N THR A 187 -7.17 12.55 23.35
CA THR A 187 -6.35 11.81 22.36
C THR A 187 -4.85 12.08 22.55
N MET A 188 -4.47 13.32 22.86
CA MET A 188 -3.09 13.68 23.15
C MET A 188 -2.58 13.01 24.44
N VAL A 189 -3.34 13.11 25.53
CA VAL A 189 -2.98 12.52 26.82
C VAL A 189 -2.88 11.00 26.71
N THR A 190 -3.85 10.34 26.06
CA THR A 190 -3.83 8.88 25.87
C THR A 190 -2.64 8.45 25.03
N SER A 191 -2.30 9.20 23.97
CA SER A 191 -1.13 8.92 23.13
C SER A 191 0.19 9.09 23.88
N ILE A 192 0.30 10.10 24.74
CA ILE A 192 1.49 10.32 25.59
C ILE A 192 1.61 9.20 26.63
N LEU A 193 0.52 8.84 27.31
CA LEU A 193 0.50 7.75 28.30
C LEU A 193 0.84 6.41 27.65
N TYR A 194 0.26 6.13 26.48
CA TYR A 194 0.56 4.93 25.69
C TYR A 194 2.04 4.88 25.28
N SER A 195 2.59 6.00 24.81
CA SER A 195 4.01 6.11 24.47
C SER A 195 4.90 5.87 25.68
N GLY A 196 4.60 6.48 26.83
CA GLY A 196 5.34 6.27 28.06
C GLY A 196 5.33 4.81 28.53
N ALA A 197 4.15 4.17 28.52
CA ALA A 197 3.99 2.77 28.88
C ALA A 197 4.80 1.84 27.98
N LEU A 198 4.77 2.05 26.65
CA LEU A 198 5.53 1.25 25.71
C LEU A 198 7.04 1.53 25.77
N LEU A 199 7.47 2.76 26.03
CA LEU A 199 8.89 3.04 26.26
C LEU A 199 9.43 2.26 27.46
N LEU A 200 8.66 2.25 28.56
CA LEU A 200 9.00 1.46 29.74
C LEU A 200 9.02 -0.02 29.40
N LEU A 201 7.98 -0.55 28.75
CA LEU A 201 7.92 -1.94 28.33
C LEU A 201 9.14 -2.32 27.46
N GLY A 202 9.58 -1.44 26.56
CA GLY A 202 10.74 -1.65 25.70
C GLY A 202 12.03 -1.75 26.48
N TYR A 203 12.18 -0.85 27.45
CA TYR A 203 13.28 -0.92 28.40
C TYR A 203 13.27 -2.27 29.14
N TRP A 204 12.13 -2.68 29.71
CA TRP A 204 11.99 -3.96 30.42
C TRP A 204 12.28 -5.17 29.53
N CYS A 205 11.72 -5.20 28.32
CA CYS A 205 11.95 -6.25 27.33
C CYS A 205 13.43 -6.34 26.96
N PHE A 206 14.08 -5.21 26.72
CA PHE A 206 15.51 -5.17 26.39
C PHE A 206 16.39 -5.64 27.55
N GLN A 207 16.07 -5.25 28.79
CA GLN A 207 16.82 -5.71 29.97
C GLN A 207 16.72 -7.23 30.17
N ARG A 208 15.57 -7.84 29.87
CA ARG A 208 15.34 -9.29 30.01
C ARG A 208 15.66 -10.09 28.75
N TRP A 209 16.10 -9.45 27.68
CA TRP A 209 16.33 -10.15 26.43
C TRP A 209 17.50 -11.12 26.54
N GLU A 210 17.27 -12.35 26.12
CA GLU A 210 18.27 -13.40 26.01
C GLU A 210 18.17 -13.97 24.61
N ASP A 211 19.32 -14.05 23.93
CA ASP A 211 19.42 -14.63 22.60
C ASP A 211 19.37 -16.16 22.71
N SER A 212 18.19 -16.67 23.04
CA SER A 212 17.93 -18.09 23.34
C SER A 212 17.54 -18.91 22.12
N HIS A 213 17.29 -18.26 20.97
CA HIS A 213 16.71 -18.90 19.79
C HIS A 213 17.59 -18.63 18.57
N GLY A 214 18.23 -19.68 18.06
CA GLY A 214 19.04 -19.59 16.85
C GLY A 214 18.24 -19.12 15.63
N ALA A 215 18.86 -18.27 14.81
CA ALA A 215 18.61 -17.92 13.41
C ALA A 215 17.18 -17.73 12.85
N GLN A 216 16.09 -17.84 13.63
CA GLN A 216 14.73 -17.59 13.15
C GLN A 216 14.40 -16.10 13.17
N GLU A 217 14.04 -15.55 12.00
CA GLU A 217 13.71 -14.13 11.80
C GLU A 217 12.38 -13.70 12.42
N VAL A 218 11.45 -14.65 12.61
CA VAL A 218 10.15 -14.38 13.24
C VAL A 218 9.84 -15.51 14.23
N SER A 219 9.94 -15.23 15.53
CA SER A 219 9.48 -16.16 16.56
C SER A 219 8.01 -15.90 16.85
N LEU A 220 7.14 -16.56 16.11
CA LEU A 220 5.74 -16.62 16.51
C LEU A 220 5.59 -17.47 17.78
N PRO A 221 4.59 -17.19 18.63
CA PRO A 221 4.18 -18.14 19.64
C PRO A 221 3.98 -19.51 19.02
N ALA A 222 4.52 -20.56 19.66
CA ALA A 222 4.39 -21.95 19.22
C ALA A 222 2.99 -22.36 18.74
N PRO A 223 1.85 -21.94 19.36
CA PRO A 223 0.53 -22.27 18.81
C PRO A 223 0.26 -21.65 17.44
N VAL A 224 0.67 -20.40 17.22
CA VAL A 224 0.46 -19.69 15.94
C VAL A 224 1.32 -20.34 14.85
N MET A 225 2.57 -20.65 15.16
CA MET A 225 3.45 -21.35 14.21
C MET A 225 2.91 -22.74 13.86
N ARG A 226 2.38 -23.49 14.84
CA ARG A 226 1.71 -24.78 14.59
C ARG A 226 0.45 -24.64 13.73
N ALA A 227 -0.36 -23.61 13.97
CA ALA A 227 -1.56 -23.36 13.17
C ALA A 227 -1.21 -23.06 11.70
N PHE A 228 -0.18 -22.23 11.47
CA PHE A 228 0.31 -21.96 10.11
C PHE A 228 0.92 -23.20 9.45
N ALA A 229 1.71 -23.98 10.19
CA ALA A 229 2.25 -25.23 9.69
C ALA A 229 1.14 -26.20 9.28
N TRP A 230 0.12 -26.35 10.14
CA TRP A 230 -1.07 -27.17 9.87
C TRP A 230 -1.83 -26.68 8.64
N LEU A 231 -2.12 -25.38 8.52
CA LEU A 231 -2.78 -24.82 7.33
C LEU A 231 -1.95 -25.07 6.06
N ALA A 232 -0.63 -24.87 6.13
CA ALA A 232 0.26 -25.12 5.01
C ALA A 232 0.34 -26.61 4.63
N ASP A 233 0.19 -27.52 5.59
CA ASP A 233 0.11 -28.98 5.35
C ASP A 233 -1.23 -29.39 4.74
N GLN A 234 -2.35 -28.72 5.09
CA GLN A 234 -3.67 -28.98 4.51
C GLN A 234 -3.75 -28.52 3.04
N VAL A 235 -3.20 -27.35 2.73
CA VAL A 235 -3.28 -26.77 1.38
C VAL A 235 -2.27 -27.40 0.43
N MET A 236 -1.11 -27.87 0.95
CA MET A 236 -0.04 -28.42 0.11
C MET A 236 0.47 -29.78 0.63
N PRO A 237 0.33 -30.87 -0.15
CA PRO A 237 0.76 -32.19 0.29
C PRO A 237 2.28 -32.25 0.52
N ALA A 238 2.69 -32.90 1.60
CA ALA A 238 4.11 -32.99 2.00
C ALA A 238 4.99 -33.75 0.99
N ARG A 239 4.41 -34.66 0.18
CA ARG A 239 5.11 -35.46 -0.83
C ARG A 239 4.95 -34.90 -2.25
N GLY A 240 5.04 -33.58 -2.40
CA GLY A 240 5.01 -32.92 -3.70
C GLY A 240 6.35 -33.00 -4.44
N GLY A 241 6.30 -32.94 -5.79
CA GLY A 241 7.51 -32.77 -6.61
C GLY A 241 8.24 -31.45 -6.32
N VAL A 242 9.45 -31.30 -6.85
CA VAL A 242 10.37 -30.16 -6.56
C VAL A 242 9.68 -28.79 -6.71
N VAL A 243 8.82 -28.62 -7.72
CA VAL A 243 8.08 -27.37 -7.95
C VAL A 243 7.11 -27.03 -6.82
N ILE A 244 6.39 -28.02 -6.30
CA ILE A 244 5.43 -27.82 -5.20
C ILE A 244 6.18 -27.42 -3.92
N GLN A 245 7.34 -28.04 -3.67
CA GLN A 245 8.16 -27.70 -2.51
C GLN A 245 8.73 -26.28 -2.61
N LEU A 246 9.10 -25.84 -3.83
CA LEU A 246 9.49 -24.45 -4.07
C LEU A 246 8.34 -23.49 -3.84
N ILE A 247 7.15 -23.75 -4.40
CA ILE A 247 5.97 -22.92 -4.16
C ILE A 247 5.67 -22.84 -2.65
N ARG A 248 5.70 -23.98 -1.95
CA ARG A 248 5.47 -24.05 -0.51
C ARG A 248 6.47 -23.21 0.27
N LYS A 249 7.75 -23.26 -0.12
CA LYS A 249 8.80 -22.41 0.46
C LYS A 249 8.50 -20.93 0.23
N GLU A 250 8.19 -20.53 -1.00
CA GLU A 250 7.90 -19.13 -1.34
C GLU A 250 6.67 -18.60 -0.61
N LEU A 251 5.60 -19.38 -0.47
CA LEU A 251 4.44 -18.97 0.33
C LEU A 251 4.78 -18.83 1.82
N ARG A 252 5.63 -19.71 2.36
CA ARG A 252 6.10 -19.59 3.76
C ARG A 252 6.94 -18.33 3.98
N LEU A 253 7.66 -17.85 2.97
CA LEU A 253 8.42 -16.60 3.04
C LEU A 253 7.49 -15.39 3.26
N HIS A 254 6.25 -15.45 2.74
CA HIS A 254 5.25 -14.40 2.93
C HIS A 254 4.50 -14.48 4.27
N LEU A 255 5.00 -15.23 5.26
CA LEU A 255 4.40 -15.34 6.59
C LEU A 255 4.15 -13.96 7.23
N THR A 256 5.09 -13.03 7.08
CA THR A 256 4.98 -11.67 7.61
C THR A 256 3.78 -10.92 7.03
N ALA A 257 3.46 -11.14 5.75
CA ALA A 257 2.29 -10.55 5.10
C ALA A 257 0.98 -11.18 5.59
N TYR A 258 0.93 -12.50 5.81
CA TYR A 258 -0.24 -13.16 6.39
C TYR A 258 -0.53 -12.69 7.81
N LEU A 259 0.51 -12.53 8.63
CA LEU A 259 0.36 -12.02 10.00
C LEU A 259 -0.17 -10.59 10.02
N MET A 260 0.37 -9.73 9.15
CA MET A 260 -0.11 -8.35 8.98
C MET A 260 -1.58 -8.35 8.56
N ALA A 261 -1.94 -9.17 7.57
CA ALA A 261 -3.31 -9.28 7.11
C ALA A 261 -4.27 -9.74 8.21
N GLY A 262 -3.91 -10.79 8.95
CA GLY A 262 -4.70 -11.29 10.07
C GLY A 262 -4.90 -10.25 11.16
N LEU A 263 -3.85 -9.50 11.50
CA LEU A 263 -3.90 -8.45 12.53
C LEU A 263 -4.78 -7.26 12.08
N LEU A 264 -4.74 -6.88 10.80
CA LEU A 264 -5.62 -5.84 10.24
C LEU A 264 -7.08 -6.31 10.12
N ILE A 265 -7.33 -7.59 9.85
CA ILE A 265 -8.68 -8.17 9.90
C ILE A 265 -9.24 -8.10 11.32
N VAL A 266 -8.45 -8.45 12.33
CA VAL A 266 -8.88 -8.34 13.74
C VAL A 266 -9.22 -6.90 14.09
N LEU A 267 -8.37 -5.93 13.71
CA LEU A 267 -8.66 -4.52 13.89
C LEU A 267 -9.97 -4.12 13.19
N TRP A 268 -10.18 -4.54 11.94
CA TRP A 268 -11.40 -4.27 11.20
C TRP A 268 -12.64 -4.85 11.89
N LEU A 269 -12.58 -6.10 12.39
CA LEU A 269 -13.67 -6.72 13.13
C LEU A 269 -14.01 -5.97 14.43
N LEU A 270 -13.00 -5.51 15.16
CA LEU A 270 -13.19 -4.67 16.35
C LEU A 270 -13.88 -3.36 15.99
N LEU A 271 -13.49 -2.74 14.87
CA LEU A 271 -14.15 -1.55 14.36
C LEU A 271 -15.61 -1.85 14.00
N VAL A 272 -15.90 -2.92 13.25
CA VAL A 272 -17.28 -3.34 12.96
C VAL A 272 -18.11 -3.51 14.23
N ALA A 273 -17.56 -4.16 15.27
CA ALA A 273 -18.23 -4.33 16.56
C ALA A 273 -18.54 -2.98 17.23
N VAL A 274 -17.61 -2.02 17.19
CA VAL A 274 -17.84 -0.65 17.66
C VAL A 274 -18.97 0.02 16.88
N GLY A 275 -19.05 -0.19 15.57
CA GLY A 275 -20.13 0.36 14.73
C GLY A 275 -21.52 -0.20 15.06
N PHE A 276 -21.60 -1.45 15.52
CA PHE A 276 -22.85 -2.00 16.04
C PHE A 276 -23.23 -1.42 17.41
N ILE A 277 -22.25 -1.11 18.27
CA ILE A 277 -22.49 -0.55 19.60
C ILE A 277 -22.82 0.95 19.53
N LEU A 278 -22.23 1.67 18.57
CA LEU A 278 -22.38 3.11 18.38
C LEU A 278 -22.94 3.39 16.97
N PRO A 279 -24.27 3.29 16.75
CA PRO A 279 -24.86 3.46 15.41
C PRO A 279 -24.62 4.83 14.77
N SER A 280 -24.38 5.86 15.57
CA SER A 280 -24.04 7.21 15.11
C SER A 280 -22.59 7.34 14.61
N TRP A 281 -21.81 6.26 14.66
CA TRP A 281 -20.42 6.28 14.30
C TRP A 281 -20.21 6.29 12.79
N ASN A 282 -19.24 7.07 12.32
CA ASN A 282 -18.94 7.15 10.91
C ASN A 282 -18.24 5.88 10.42
N LYS A 283 -18.97 5.14 9.58
CA LYS A 283 -18.58 3.85 9.02
C LYS A 283 -17.42 3.94 8.02
N GLU A 284 -17.08 5.12 7.51
CA GLU A 284 -15.90 5.32 6.65
C GLU A 284 -14.59 4.98 7.37
N ILE A 285 -14.56 4.98 8.71
CA ILE A 285 -13.40 4.53 9.48
C ILE A 285 -13.09 3.05 9.21
N LEU A 286 -14.07 2.25 8.79
CA LEU A 286 -13.87 0.87 8.36
C LEU A 286 -13.02 0.74 7.08
N LEU A 287 -12.84 1.84 6.32
CA LEU A 287 -11.95 1.87 5.16
C LEU A 287 -10.48 1.88 5.57
N LEU A 288 -10.14 2.35 6.78
CA LEU A 288 -8.76 2.53 7.21
C LEU A 288 -7.95 1.21 7.21
N PRO A 289 -8.40 0.10 7.84
CA PRO A 289 -7.70 -1.18 7.74
C PRO A 289 -7.54 -1.67 6.30
N SER A 290 -8.57 -1.46 5.47
CA SER A 290 -8.55 -1.82 4.04
C SER A 290 -7.49 -1.02 3.28
N LEU A 291 -7.41 0.28 3.48
CA LEU A 291 -6.37 1.13 2.90
C LEU A 291 -4.96 0.72 3.37
N LEU A 292 -4.81 0.42 4.67
CA LEU A 292 -3.54 -0.06 5.22
C LEU A 292 -3.12 -1.40 4.60
N LEU A 293 -4.05 -2.35 4.42
CA LEU A 293 -3.78 -3.61 3.70
C LEU A 293 -3.31 -3.33 2.27
N SER A 294 -4.01 -2.46 1.56
CA SER A 294 -3.75 -2.17 0.15
C SER A 294 -2.44 -1.43 -0.10
N VAL A 295 -1.86 -0.77 0.91
CA VAL A 295 -0.55 -0.09 0.79
C VAL A 295 0.58 -0.93 1.38
N THR A 296 0.38 -1.52 2.57
CA THR A 296 1.47 -2.21 3.29
C THR A 296 1.77 -3.59 2.74
N ILE A 297 0.75 -4.35 2.33
CA ILE A 297 0.94 -5.71 1.80
C ILE A 297 1.71 -5.73 0.47
N PRO A 298 1.39 -4.94 -0.58
CA PRO A 298 2.17 -4.97 -1.82
C PRO A 298 3.64 -4.62 -1.58
N LEU A 299 3.89 -3.68 -0.66
CA LEU A 299 5.24 -3.30 -0.25
C LEU A 299 5.98 -4.47 0.43
N ILE A 300 5.37 -5.11 1.44
CA ILE A 300 5.98 -6.23 2.19
C ILE A 300 6.18 -7.44 1.28
N VAL A 301 5.17 -7.81 0.49
CA VAL A 301 5.21 -8.98 -0.40
C VAL A 301 6.24 -8.78 -1.51
N GLY A 302 6.28 -7.59 -2.13
CA GLY A 302 7.27 -7.26 -3.14
C GLY A 302 8.70 -7.19 -2.60
N VAL A 303 8.90 -6.65 -1.39
CA VAL A 303 10.23 -6.61 -0.76
C VAL A 303 10.69 -8.01 -0.32
N GLY A 304 9.79 -8.76 0.33
CA GLY A 304 10.08 -10.08 0.89
C GLY A 304 10.41 -11.13 -0.17
N SER A 305 10.01 -10.93 -1.43
CA SER A 305 10.28 -11.91 -2.49
C SER A 305 11.78 -12.18 -2.66
N THR A 306 12.63 -11.15 -2.67
CA THR A 306 14.06 -11.32 -3.02
C THR A 306 15.01 -10.70 -2.00
N ALA A 307 14.63 -9.59 -1.37
CA ALA A 307 15.54 -8.83 -0.53
C ALA A 307 15.84 -9.53 0.79
N GLU A 308 14.89 -10.30 1.33
CA GLU A 308 15.08 -11.08 2.55
C GLU A 308 16.06 -12.24 2.31
N GLU A 309 15.88 -13.01 1.23
CA GLU A 309 16.81 -14.09 0.87
C GLU A 309 18.24 -13.60 0.65
N ARG A 310 18.40 -12.41 0.06
CA ARG A 310 19.71 -11.76 -0.09
C ARG A 310 20.28 -11.27 1.22
N GLY A 311 19.45 -10.67 2.06
CA GLY A 311 19.85 -10.22 3.39
C GLY A 311 20.41 -11.37 4.23
N MET A 312 19.85 -12.57 4.06
CA MET A 312 20.31 -13.80 4.70
C MET A 312 21.49 -14.50 4.02
N GLY A 313 21.90 -14.05 2.82
CA GLY A 313 22.92 -14.74 2.02
C GLY A 313 22.46 -16.09 1.45
N LEU A 314 21.15 -16.36 1.41
CA LEU A 314 20.58 -17.61 0.89
C LEU A 314 20.45 -17.61 -0.64
N LEU A 315 20.38 -16.44 -1.28
CA LEU A 315 20.17 -16.35 -2.72
C LEU A 315 21.26 -17.08 -3.51
N ASP A 316 22.53 -16.87 -3.17
CA ASP A 316 23.65 -17.51 -3.87
C ASP A 316 23.57 -19.04 -3.76
N TRP A 317 23.12 -19.55 -2.61
CA TRP A 317 22.89 -20.97 -2.40
C TRP A 317 21.68 -21.49 -3.18
N HIS A 318 20.59 -20.73 -3.30
CA HIS A 318 19.45 -21.12 -4.14
C HIS A 318 19.81 -21.21 -5.62
N LEU A 319 20.71 -20.34 -6.11
CA LEU A 319 21.15 -20.34 -7.50
C LEU A 319 22.04 -21.55 -7.86
N THR A 320 22.59 -22.28 -6.87
CA THR A 320 23.34 -23.52 -7.11
C THR A 320 22.45 -24.77 -7.17
N LEU A 321 21.17 -24.65 -6.83
CA LEU A 321 20.23 -25.77 -6.92
C LEU A 321 20.05 -26.22 -8.38
N PRO A 322 19.75 -27.51 -8.64
CA PRO A 322 19.60 -28.07 -10.00
C PRO A 322 18.32 -27.62 -10.72
N VAL A 323 17.72 -26.50 -10.31
CA VAL A 323 16.54 -25.89 -10.93
C VAL A 323 17.00 -24.62 -11.61
N SER A 324 16.63 -24.43 -12.89
CA SER A 324 17.03 -23.23 -13.61
C SER A 324 16.55 -21.95 -12.92
N ALA A 325 17.41 -20.94 -12.84
CA ALA A 325 17.12 -19.66 -12.19
C ALA A 325 15.84 -19.00 -12.73
N ARG A 326 15.52 -19.19 -14.02
CA ARG A 326 14.27 -18.71 -14.63
C ARG A 326 13.03 -19.33 -14.01
N ARG A 327 13.06 -20.65 -13.74
CA ARG A 327 11.94 -21.35 -13.09
C ARG A 327 11.79 -20.92 -11.64
N GLN A 328 12.90 -20.80 -10.91
CA GLN A 328 12.89 -20.29 -9.52
C GLN A 328 12.29 -18.89 -9.45
N TRP A 329 12.77 -17.97 -10.31
CA TRP A 329 12.25 -16.61 -10.39
C TRP A 329 10.76 -16.57 -10.75
N PHE A 330 10.34 -17.36 -11.74
CA PHE A 330 8.92 -17.41 -12.13
C PHE A 330 8.02 -17.90 -10.99
N ILE A 331 8.42 -18.95 -10.27
CA ILE A 331 7.68 -19.47 -9.12
C ILE A 331 7.57 -18.40 -8.02
N LYS A 332 8.68 -17.72 -7.71
CA LYS A 332 8.74 -16.64 -6.72
C LYS A 332 7.83 -15.47 -7.11
N LEU A 333 7.90 -15.02 -8.36
CA LEU A 333 7.04 -13.97 -8.88
C LEU A 333 5.56 -14.36 -8.81
N LEU A 334 5.22 -15.58 -9.23
CA LEU A 334 3.85 -16.07 -9.21
C LEU A 334 3.30 -16.14 -7.78
N ALA A 335 4.09 -16.68 -6.84
CA ALA A 335 3.73 -16.73 -5.43
C ALA A 335 3.50 -15.32 -4.86
N ALA A 336 4.42 -14.39 -5.10
CA ALA A 336 4.29 -13.00 -4.66
C ALA A 336 3.07 -12.30 -5.27
N LEU A 337 2.80 -12.51 -6.57
CA LEU A 337 1.65 -11.92 -7.26
C LEU A 337 0.33 -12.47 -6.72
N VAL A 338 0.23 -13.79 -6.48
CA VAL A 338 -0.95 -14.43 -5.88
C VAL A 338 -1.19 -13.90 -4.47
N VAL A 339 -0.15 -13.85 -3.64
CA VAL A 339 -0.27 -13.33 -2.26
C VAL A 339 -0.68 -11.86 -2.26
N ASN A 340 -0.09 -11.03 -3.13
CA ASN A 340 -0.50 -9.64 -3.27
C ASN A 340 -1.97 -9.54 -3.71
N GLY A 341 -2.34 -10.20 -4.80
CA GLY A 341 -3.72 -10.15 -5.33
C GLY A 341 -4.76 -10.57 -4.31
N VAL A 342 -4.50 -11.65 -3.55
CA VAL A 342 -5.44 -12.12 -2.52
C VAL A 342 -5.48 -11.15 -1.33
N LEU A 343 -4.34 -10.77 -0.77
CA LEU A 343 -4.31 -10.06 0.52
C LEU A 343 -4.47 -8.54 0.40
N SER A 344 -4.09 -7.92 -0.72
CA SER A 344 -4.08 -6.46 -0.87
C SER A 344 -5.14 -5.92 -1.82
N ILE A 345 -5.70 -6.75 -2.69
CA ILE A 345 -6.76 -6.39 -3.64
C ILE A 345 -8.08 -7.06 -3.25
N LEU A 346 -8.13 -8.40 -3.28
CA LEU A 346 -9.37 -9.13 -3.02
C LEU A 346 -9.85 -8.96 -1.58
N LEU A 347 -8.97 -9.14 -0.59
CA LEU A 347 -9.33 -9.04 0.82
C LEU A 347 -9.85 -7.63 1.18
N PRO A 348 -9.16 -6.51 0.88
CA PRO A 348 -9.69 -5.18 1.18
C PRO A 348 -11.00 -4.88 0.44
N GLY A 349 -11.10 -5.25 -0.83
CA GLY A 349 -12.35 -5.09 -1.59
C GLY A 349 -13.51 -5.86 -0.97
N PHE A 350 -13.26 -7.09 -0.52
CA PHE A 350 -14.23 -7.90 0.21
C PHE A 350 -14.63 -7.27 1.55
N LEU A 351 -13.69 -6.79 2.35
CA LEU A 351 -13.97 -6.15 3.64
C LEU A 351 -14.83 -4.89 3.46
N VAL A 352 -14.51 -4.05 2.47
CA VAL A 352 -15.29 -2.84 2.20
C VAL A 352 -16.70 -3.20 1.69
N HIS A 353 -16.81 -4.13 0.74
CA HIS A 353 -18.10 -4.58 0.22
C HIS A 353 -18.98 -5.19 1.31
N TRP A 354 -18.40 -6.04 2.16
CA TRP A 354 -19.09 -6.65 3.29
C TRP A 354 -19.56 -5.59 4.30
N ALA A 355 -18.72 -4.62 4.65
CA ALA A 355 -19.12 -3.50 5.52
C ALA A 355 -20.31 -2.73 4.93
N GLY A 356 -20.25 -2.39 3.63
CA GLY A 356 -21.35 -1.70 2.94
C GLY A 356 -22.67 -2.45 3.04
N GLY A 357 -22.64 -3.78 2.82
CA GLY A 357 -23.81 -4.64 2.97
C GLY A 357 -24.35 -4.74 4.40
N MET A 358 -23.47 -4.84 5.42
CA MET A 358 -23.89 -4.91 6.82
C MET A 358 -24.56 -3.63 7.31
N PHE A 359 -24.13 -2.48 6.79
CA PHE A 359 -24.57 -1.17 7.26
C PHE A 359 -25.52 -0.44 6.31
N ASN A 360 -25.91 -1.08 5.20
CA ASN A 360 -26.73 -0.52 4.12
C ASN A 360 -26.20 0.80 3.55
N GLU A 361 -24.87 0.93 3.47
CA GLU A 361 -24.16 2.10 2.94
C GLU A 361 -23.43 1.73 1.64
N THR A 362 -24.15 1.71 0.52
CA THR A 362 -23.54 1.41 -0.80
C THR A 362 -22.57 2.51 -1.25
N HIS A 363 -22.74 3.72 -0.73
CA HIS A 363 -21.94 4.91 -1.06
C HIS A 363 -20.47 4.84 -0.62
N LEU A 364 -20.10 3.95 0.31
CA LEU A 364 -18.71 3.84 0.79
C LEU A 364 -17.69 3.53 -0.32
N LEU A 365 -18.13 2.85 -1.40
CA LEU A 365 -17.30 2.51 -2.55
C LEU A 365 -17.42 3.49 -3.71
N GLU A 366 -18.62 4.02 -3.97
CA GLU A 366 -18.89 4.84 -5.16
C GLU A 366 -18.35 6.27 -5.05
N ASP A 367 -18.38 6.87 -3.86
CA ASP A 367 -18.06 8.30 -3.72
C ASP A 367 -16.57 8.55 -3.40
N ASN A 368 -15.83 7.55 -2.91
CA ASN A 368 -14.49 7.75 -2.34
C ASN A 368 -13.33 7.29 -3.22
N PHE A 369 -13.59 6.50 -4.27
CA PHE A 369 -12.56 6.04 -5.18
C PHE A 369 -12.93 6.47 -6.59
N ASP A 370 -11.99 7.13 -7.29
CA ASP A 370 -12.06 7.48 -8.73
C ASP A 370 -12.07 6.22 -9.65
N GLY A 371 -12.75 5.16 -9.21
CA GLY A 371 -12.87 3.86 -9.83
C GLY A 371 -11.93 2.80 -9.21
N PRO A 372 -12.36 1.52 -9.21
CA PRO A 372 -11.52 0.38 -8.79
C PRO A 372 -10.22 0.25 -9.60
N GLN A 373 -10.15 0.91 -10.76
CA GLN A 373 -8.98 0.94 -11.63
C GLN A 373 -7.81 1.68 -11.00
N LEU A 374 -8.00 2.90 -10.49
CA LEU A 374 -6.92 3.69 -9.86
C LEU A 374 -6.33 2.94 -8.68
N PHE A 375 -7.18 2.35 -7.85
CA PHE A 375 -6.77 1.50 -6.75
C PHE A 375 -5.91 0.31 -7.21
N LEU A 376 -6.34 -0.42 -8.24
CA LEU A 376 -5.57 -1.52 -8.84
C LEU A 376 -4.21 -1.04 -9.36
N PHE A 377 -4.18 0.09 -10.06
CA PHE A 377 -2.95 0.69 -10.61
C PHE A 377 -1.97 1.10 -9.51
N LEU A 378 -2.44 1.77 -8.46
CA LEU A 378 -1.60 2.18 -7.33
C LEU A 378 -1.04 0.97 -6.60
N ASN A 379 -1.88 -0.04 -6.34
CA ASN A 379 -1.45 -1.27 -5.67
C ASN A 379 -0.42 -2.04 -6.50
N LEU A 380 -0.70 -2.27 -7.78
CA LEU A 380 0.19 -3.01 -8.68
C LEU A 380 1.48 -2.22 -8.93
N GLY A 381 1.39 -0.90 -9.10
CA GLY A 381 2.53 -0.01 -9.24
C GLY A 381 3.45 -0.06 -8.02
N LEU A 382 2.89 -0.01 -6.80
CA LEU A 382 3.64 -0.14 -5.56
C LEU A 382 4.26 -1.53 -5.42
N PHE A 383 3.53 -2.59 -5.75
CA PHE A 383 4.04 -3.97 -5.77
C PHE A 383 5.22 -4.12 -6.75
N CYS A 384 5.10 -3.60 -7.98
CA CYS A 384 6.16 -3.61 -8.96
C CYS A 384 7.38 -2.81 -8.49
N ALA A 385 7.18 -1.61 -7.93
CA ALA A 385 8.27 -0.82 -7.37
C ALA A 385 9.00 -1.59 -6.25
N ALA A 386 8.25 -2.23 -5.35
CA ALA A 386 8.76 -3.03 -4.25
C ALA A 386 9.54 -4.27 -4.73
N LEU A 387 8.95 -5.00 -5.67
CA LEU A 387 9.56 -6.18 -6.29
C LEU A 387 10.87 -5.82 -7.01
N TYR A 388 10.89 -4.74 -7.79
CA TYR A 388 12.11 -4.29 -8.46
C TYR A 388 13.18 -3.85 -7.46
N ALA A 389 12.82 -3.02 -6.49
CA ALA A 389 13.73 -2.59 -5.43
C ALA A 389 14.31 -3.79 -4.66
N SER A 390 13.53 -4.86 -4.47
CA SER A 390 13.99 -6.10 -3.85
C SER A 390 15.09 -6.80 -4.65
N THR A 391 14.98 -6.82 -5.98
CA THR A 391 15.97 -7.44 -6.88
C THR A 391 17.24 -6.62 -7.06
N VAL A 392 17.27 -5.38 -6.59
CA VAL A 392 18.48 -4.52 -6.63
C VAL A 392 19.10 -4.37 -5.25
N SER A 393 18.32 -4.53 -4.19
CA SER A 393 18.78 -4.30 -2.84
C SER A 393 19.52 -5.51 -2.26
N ALA A 394 20.48 -5.21 -1.39
CA ALA A 394 21.16 -6.21 -0.58
C ALA A 394 20.30 -6.72 0.59
N ASN A 395 19.27 -5.96 0.96
CA ASN A 395 18.42 -6.30 2.09
C ASN A 395 17.03 -5.66 2.04
N GLY A 396 16.12 -6.17 2.87
CA GLY A 396 14.72 -5.74 2.91
C GLY A 396 14.51 -4.25 3.19
N ILE A 397 15.25 -3.66 4.13
CA ILE A 397 15.06 -2.24 4.49
C ILE A 397 15.45 -1.31 3.32
N ARG A 398 16.58 -1.58 2.65
CA ARG A 398 16.99 -0.83 1.46
C ARG A 398 15.98 -0.99 0.33
N ALA A 399 15.40 -2.18 0.20
CA ALA A 399 14.34 -2.43 -0.77
C ALA A 399 13.08 -1.63 -0.46
N ILE A 400 12.65 -1.54 0.81
CA ILE A 400 11.51 -0.72 1.22
C ILE A 400 11.72 0.75 0.84
N VAL A 401 12.87 1.33 1.21
CA VAL A 401 13.18 2.72 0.88
C VAL A 401 13.25 2.90 -0.64
N GLY A 402 13.94 2.02 -1.34
CA GLY A 402 14.03 2.06 -2.80
C GLY A 402 12.66 1.97 -3.48
N ALA A 403 11.75 1.15 -2.96
CA ALA A 403 10.39 0.99 -3.47
C ALA A 403 9.59 2.29 -3.35
N ILE A 404 9.69 2.97 -2.20
CA ILE A 404 8.99 4.22 -1.95
C ILE A 404 9.56 5.35 -2.82
N VAL A 405 10.89 5.43 -2.93
CA VAL A 405 11.55 6.38 -3.85
C VAL A 405 11.05 6.18 -5.27
N LEU A 406 11.06 4.94 -5.75
CA LEU A 406 10.59 4.59 -7.09
C LEU A 406 9.12 4.92 -7.30
N PHE A 407 8.27 4.60 -6.33
CA PHE A 407 6.85 4.84 -6.43
C PHE A 407 6.54 6.34 -6.47
N ILE A 408 7.10 7.13 -5.54
CA ILE A 408 6.89 8.58 -5.49
C ILE A 408 7.48 9.27 -6.73
N ALA A 409 8.69 8.90 -7.14
CA ALA A 409 9.30 9.45 -8.35
C ALA A 409 8.44 9.14 -9.59
N GLY A 410 7.95 7.90 -9.73
CA GLY A 410 7.01 7.52 -10.77
C GLY A 410 5.73 8.35 -10.74
N SER A 411 5.11 8.52 -9.57
CA SER A 411 3.90 9.34 -9.41
C SER A 411 4.11 10.81 -9.80
N VAL A 412 5.26 11.39 -9.44
CA VAL A 412 5.60 12.78 -9.77
C VAL A 412 5.82 12.97 -11.27
N VAL A 413 6.51 12.01 -11.91
CA VAL A 413 6.66 11.99 -13.37
C VAL A 413 5.28 11.94 -14.01
N CYS A 414 4.42 10.98 -13.64
CA CYS A 414 3.06 10.88 -14.18
C CYS A 414 2.28 12.20 -14.04
N PHE A 415 2.38 12.86 -12.89
CA PHE A 415 1.70 14.12 -12.62
C PHE A 415 2.22 15.30 -13.45
N HIS A 416 3.54 15.43 -13.64
CA HIS A 416 4.11 16.48 -14.50
C HIS A 416 3.68 16.33 -15.96
N PHE A 417 3.58 15.09 -16.46
CA PHE A 417 3.09 14.82 -17.81
C PHE A 417 1.62 15.22 -17.98
N ASP A 418 0.78 14.87 -17.00
CA ASP A 418 -0.64 15.24 -17.01
C ASP A 418 -0.85 16.76 -17.15
N LYS A 419 0.00 17.56 -16.48
CA LYS A 419 -0.03 19.02 -16.56
C LYS A 419 0.53 19.61 -17.88
N GLN A 420 1.48 18.96 -18.54
CA GLN A 420 2.17 19.50 -19.72
C GLN A 420 1.46 19.20 -21.05
N LEU A 421 0.73 18.09 -21.15
CA LEU A 421 0.04 17.69 -22.38
C LEU A 421 -1.24 18.46 -22.80
N PRO A 422 -1.91 19.33 -22.00
CA PRO A 422 -3.16 19.97 -22.41
C PRO A 422 -3.07 20.85 -23.66
N SER A 423 -1.88 21.32 -24.05
CA SER A 423 -1.71 22.30 -25.13
C SER A 423 -1.19 21.74 -26.47
N GLN A 424 -0.70 20.50 -26.52
CA GLN A 424 -0.11 19.92 -27.75
C GLN A 424 -0.78 18.63 -28.26
N ALA A 425 -1.72 18.05 -27.50
CA ALA A 425 -2.38 16.79 -27.84
C ALA A 425 -3.25 16.82 -29.11
N LEU A 426 -3.54 18.01 -29.66
CA LEU A 426 -4.30 18.14 -30.91
C LEU A 426 -3.54 17.60 -32.15
N VAL A 427 -2.23 17.38 -32.07
CA VAL A 427 -1.38 17.07 -33.24
C VAL A 427 -1.10 15.56 -33.43
N LEU A 428 -1.30 14.72 -32.40
CA LEU A 428 -0.89 13.30 -32.42
C LEU A 428 -2.03 12.27 -32.62
N THR A 429 -3.27 12.72 -32.82
CA THR A 429 -4.45 11.86 -33.06
C THR A 429 -4.32 10.87 -34.24
N PRO A 430 -3.71 11.18 -35.41
CA PRO A 430 -3.75 10.25 -36.56
C PRO A 430 -2.87 9.01 -36.40
N LEU A 431 -1.81 9.07 -35.59
CA LEU A 431 -0.87 7.96 -35.42
C LEU A 431 -1.44 6.87 -34.49
N ALA A 432 -2.28 7.27 -33.52
CA ALA A 432 -2.95 6.34 -32.64
C ALA A 432 -4.11 5.58 -33.32
N GLU A 433 -4.87 6.24 -34.20
CA GLU A 433 -5.88 5.57 -35.03
C GLU A 433 -5.25 4.46 -35.88
N SER A 434 -4.05 4.70 -36.40
CA SER A 434 -3.30 3.74 -37.21
C SER A 434 -2.91 2.48 -36.42
N LEU A 435 -2.47 2.63 -35.16
CA LEU A 435 -2.06 1.50 -34.30
C LEU A 435 -3.25 0.67 -33.81
N VAL A 436 -4.38 1.32 -33.50
CA VAL A 436 -5.62 0.63 -33.09
C VAL A 436 -6.15 -0.26 -34.23
N GLN A 437 -6.07 0.19 -35.49
CA GLN A 437 -6.49 -0.63 -36.63
C GLN A 437 -5.61 -1.87 -36.87
N VAL A 438 -4.33 -1.83 -36.51
CA VAL A 438 -3.42 -2.99 -36.62
C VAL A 438 -3.80 -4.08 -35.60
N PHE A 439 -4.11 -3.69 -34.36
CA PHE A 439 -4.51 -4.64 -33.32
C PHE A 439 -5.87 -5.29 -33.58
N LEU A 440 -6.79 -4.58 -34.25
CA LEU A 440 -8.12 -5.10 -34.59
C LEU A 440 -8.13 -6.19 -35.68
N ARG A 441 -7.02 -6.38 -36.39
CA ARG A 441 -6.89 -7.44 -37.40
C ARG A 441 -6.55 -8.82 -36.84
N LEU A 442 -6.44 -8.98 -35.51
CA LEU A 442 -6.19 -10.28 -34.86
C LEU A 442 -7.52 -10.98 -34.49
N PRO A 443 -7.97 -11.99 -35.26
CA PRO A 443 -9.24 -12.66 -35.01
C PRO A 443 -8.99 -13.89 -34.13
N ARG A 444 -9.44 -13.89 -32.85
CA ARG A 444 -9.98 -15.09 -32.13
C ARG A 444 -10.15 -15.03 -30.60
N ILE A 445 -9.88 -13.93 -29.88
CA ILE A 445 -9.92 -13.97 -28.39
C ILE A 445 -11.14 -13.24 -27.77
N GLY A 446 -12.10 -12.75 -28.56
CA GLY A 446 -13.07 -11.74 -28.09
C GLY A 446 -14.39 -12.21 -27.47
N SER A 447 -14.85 -13.46 -27.58
CA SER A 447 -16.29 -13.72 -27.43
C SER A 447 -16.80 -14.18 -26.05
N LEU A 448 -15.98 -14.27 -25.00
CA LEU A 448 -16.41 -14.80 -23.68
C LEU A 448 -16.18 -13.86 -22.48
N TYR A 449 -15.72 -12.62 -22.72
CA TYR A 449 -15.41 -11.64 -21.65
C TYR A 449 -16.20 -10.32 -21.76
N PHE A 450 -17.17 -10.24 -22.68
CA PHE A 450 -17.61 -8.96 -23.23
C PHE A 450 -18.73 -8.25 -22.45
N ASP A 451 -19.63 -8.95 -21.75
CA ASP A 451 -20.86 -8.32 -21.27
C ASP A 451 -20.73 -7.45 -20.00
N PHE A 452 -19.59 -7.48 -19.30
CA PHE A 452 -19.28 -6.54 -18.20
C PHE A 452 -18.44 -5.32 -18.64
N TRP A 453 -18.03 -5.25 -19.92
CA TRP A 453 -16.99 -4.33 -20.43
C TRP A 453 -17.43 -3.49 -21.65
N THR A 454 -18.73 -3.38 -21.94
CA THR A 454 -19.23 -3.03 -23.28
C THR A 454 -19.27 -1.55 -23.70
N THR A 455 -18.89 -0.58 -22.86
CA THR A 455 -18.93 0.83 -23.32
C THR A 455 -17.61 1.37 -23.86
N ASN A 456 -16.48 0.66 -23.72
CA ASN A 456 -15.16 1.11 -24.24
C ASN A 456 -14.17 -0.06 -24.49
N SER A 457 -14.58 -1.09 -25.23
CA SER A 457 -13.79 -2.33 -25.45
C SER A 457 -12.42 -2.10 -26.11
N HIS A 458 -12.31 -1.14 -27.04
CA HIS A 458 -11.06 -0.80 -27.72
C HIS A 458 -10.05 -0.14 -26.78
N LEU A 459 -10.52 0.74 -25.90
CA LEU A 459 -9.70 1.49 -24.97
C LEU A 459 -9.05 0.58 -23.93
N ASN A 460 -9.85 -0.33 -23.37
CA ASN A 460 -9.36 -1.29 -22.42
C ASN A 460 -8.30 -2.20 -23.08
N ALA A 461 -8.51 -2.64 -24.32
CA ALA A 461 -7.51 -3.42 -25.04
C ALA A 461 -6.16 -2.66 -25.18
N VAL A 462 -6.20 -1.36 -25.45
CA VAL A 462 -5.00 -0.51 -25.54
C VAL A 462 -4.31 -0.40 -24.17
N ILE A 463 -5.03 0.01 -23.12
CA ILE A 463 -4.49 0.09 -21.74
C ILE A 463 -3.88 -1.24 -21.29
N TRP A 464 -4.59 -2.35 -21.49
CA TRP A 464 -4.15 -3.68 -21.09
C TRP A 464 -2.95 -4.17 -21.91
N SER A 465 -2.87 -3.84 -23.20
CA SER A 465 -1.71 -4.19 -24.03
C SER A 465 -0.45 -3.41 -23.62
N GLY A 466 -0.58 -2.11 -23.34
CA GLY A 466 0.51 -1.31 -22.79
C GLY A 466 0.96 -1.83 -21.42
N THR A 467 0.01 -2.16 -20.55
CA THR A 467 0.28 -2.72 -19.21
C THR A 467 0.99 -4.07 -19.33
N PHE A 468 0.54 -4.93 -20.25
CA PHE A 468 1.15 -6.23 -20.51
C PHE A 468 2.60 -6.10 -21.01
N LEU A 469 2.86 -5.21 -21.97
CA LEU A 469 4.21 -4.94 -22.46
C LEU A 469 5.11 -4.40 -21.35
N PHE A 470 4.61 -3.48 -20.53
CA PHE A 470 5.32 -2.98 -19.36
C PHE A 470 5.65 -4.11 -18.39
N LEU A 471 4.69 -4.98 -18.05
CA LEU A 471 4.91 -6.13 -17.17
C LEU A 471 5.92 -7.14 -17.76
N CYS A 472 5.89 -7.40 -19.07
CA CYS A 472 6.86 -8.28 -19.72
C CYS A 472 8.28 -7.70 -19.67
N TRP A 473 8.40 -6.40 -19.93
CA TRP A 473 9.66 -5.67 -19.85
C TRP A 473 10.20 -5.63 -18.42
N PHE A 474 9.33 -5.34 -17.45
CA PHE A 474 9.61 -5.36 -16.02
C PHE A 474 10.05 -6.75 -15.54
N TYR A 475 9.35 -7.81 -15.97
CA TYR A 475 9.73 -9.20 -15.70
C TYR A 475 11.15 -9.50 -16.18
N ARG A 476 11.49 -9.06 -17.40
CA ARG A 476 12.83 -9.27 -17.96
C ARG A 476 13.90 -8.54 -17.15
N LEU A 477 13.66 -7.30 -16.73
CA LEU A 477 14.59 -6.55 -15.89
C LEU A 477 14.81 -7.20 -14.52
N THR A 478 13.73 -7.53 -13.84
CA THR A 478 13.79 -8.14 -12.50
C THR A 478 14.45 -9.53 -12.55
N LEU A 479 14.20 -10.32 -13.60
CA LEU A 479 14.90 -11.58 -13.83
C LEU A 479 16.41 -11.38 -14.05
N MET A 480 16.82 -10.38 -14.84
CA MET A 480 18.24 -10.07 -15.05
C MET A 480 18.94 -9.69 -13.75
N ASN A 481 18.23 -9.04 -12.85
CA ASN A 481 18.74 -8.63 -11.53
C ASN A 481 18.78 -9.78 -10.54
N PHE A 482 17.78 -10.66 -10.59
CA PHE A 482 17.74 -11.88 -9.79
C PHE A 482 18.94 -12.79 -10.08
N GLN A 483 19.34 -12.92 -11.34
CA GLN A 483 20.43 -13.81 -11.78
C GLN A 483 21.84 -13.33 -11.41
N ARG A 484 22.01 -12.12 -10.87
CA ARG A 484 23.33 -11.52 -10.65
C ARG A 484 23.68 -11.48 -9.17
N SER A 485 24.94 -11.80 -8.86
CA SER A 485 25.53 -11.43 -7.57
C SER A 485 25.82 -9.92 -7.55
N LEU A 486 25.71 -9.28 -6.39
CA LEU A 486 25.70 -7.82 -6.19
C LEU A 486 27.04 -7.09 -6.48
N GLY A 487 27.97 -7.72 -7.20
CA GLY A 487 29.33 -7.19 -7.41
C GLY A 487 29.44 -5.91 -8.25
N SER A 488 28.39 -5.48 -8.97
CA SER A 488 28.44 -4.28 -9.83
C SER A 488 27.23 -3.36 -9.62
N LEU A 489 27.47 -2.16 -9.10
CA LEU A 489 26.46 -1.13 -8.84
C LEU A 489 26.00 -0.36 -10.10
N TRP A 490 26.80 -0.37 -11.17
CA TRP A 490 26.56 0.44 -12.37
C TRP A 490 25.37 -0.04 -13.21
N LEU A 491 25.13 -1.34 -13.19
CA LEU A 491 24.08 -1.97 -13.99
C LEU A 491 22.66 -1.72 -13.45
N PRO A 492 22.40 -1.83 -12.14
CA PRO A 492 21.12 -1.41 -11.58
C PRO A 492 20.85 0.09 -11.70
N ALA A 493 21.89 0.94 -11.70
CA ALA A 493 21.72 2.37 -11.98
C ALA A 493 21.23 2.60 -13.43
N ARG A 494 21.79 1.90 -14.42
CA ARG A 494 21.31 1.97 -15.81
C ARG A 494 19.87 1.46 -15.95
N GLN A 495 19.54 0.35 -15.29
CA GLN A 495 18.19 -0.20 -15.34
C GLN A 495 17.18 0.67 -14.59
N LEU A 496 17.60 1.37 -13.54
CA LEU A 496 16.76 2.37 -12.85
C LEU A 496 16.37 3.49 -13.81
N VAL A 497 17.35 4.02 -14.57
CA VAL A 497 17.07 4.99 -15.63
C VAL A 497 16.11 4.40 -16.65
N CYS A 498 16.36 3.18 -17.14
CA CYS A 498 15.43 2.53 -18.07
C CYS A 498 14.03 2.33 -17.48
N LEU A 499 13.90 2.09 -16.17
CA LEU A 499 12.63 1.90 -15.46
C LEU A 499 11.87 3.19 -15.30
N LEU A 500 12.55 4.27 -14.95
CA LEU A 500 11.96 5.60 -14.94
C LEU A 500 11.48 5.98 -16.35
N VAL A 501 12.29 5.73 -17.38
CA VAL A 501 11.91 5.96 -18.79
C VAL A 501 10.73 5.08 -19.22
N ALA A 502 10.66 3.81 -18.79
CA ALA A 502 9.54 2.94 -19.13
C ALA A 502 8.24 3.36 -18.42
N ILE A 503 8.34 3.78 -17.15
CA ILE A 503 7.23 4.37 -16.39
C ILE A 503 6.75 5.64 -17.09
N GLU A 504 7.68 6.49 -17.52
CA GLU A 504 7.41 7.71 -18.27
C GLU A 504 6.66 7.42 -19.58
N LEU A 505 7.17 6.50 -20.40
CA LEU A 505 6.51 6.08 -21.65
C LEU A 505 5.10 5.50 -21.40
N PHE A 506 4.94 4.75 -20.31
CA PHE A 506 3.65 4.17 -19.94
C PHE A 506 2.65 5.22 -19.44
N ALA A 507 3.11 6.22 -18.67
CA ALA A 507 2.28 7.33 -18.21
C ALA A 507 1.80 8.19 -19.38
N VAL A 508 2.70 8.52 -20.31
CA VAL A 508 2.37 9.22 -21.56
C VAL A 508 1.32 8.45 -22.35
N PHE A 509 1.47 7.13 -22.45
CA PHE A 509 0.50 6.26 -23.12
C PHE A 509 -0.88 6.30 -22.45
N LEU A 510 -0.96 6.18 -21.13
CA LEU A 510 -2.23 6.24 -20.39
C LEU A 510 -2.93 7.60 -20.53
N HIS A 511 -2.17 8.70 -20.42
CA HIS A 511 -2.73 10.04 -20.55
C HIS A 511 -3.21 10.31 -21.99
N PHE A 512 -2.47 9.86 -23.00
CA PHE A 512 -2.90 9.92 -24.39
C PHE A 512 -4.25 9.21 -24.60
N VAL A 513 -4.40 8.01 -24.02
CA VAL A 513 -5.66 7.26 -24.03
C VAL A 513 -6.78 8.05 -23.34
N GLY A 514 -6.51 8.70 -22.20
CA GLY A 514 -7.45 9.57 -21.50
C GLY A 514 -7.92 10.79 -22.31
N LEU A 515 -7.00 11.46 -23.01
CA LEU A 515 -7.36 12.59 -23.88
C LEU A 515 -8.21 12.16 -25.07
N THR A 516 -7.92 10.98 -25.63
CA THR A 516 -8.73 10.42 -26.73
C THR A 516 -10.18 10.17 -26.26
N LEU A 517 -10.39 9.78 -25.00
CA LEU A 517 -11.73 9.63 -24.41
C LEU A 517 -12.47 10.96 -24.29
N ALA A 518 -11.80 11.99 -23.79
CA ALA A 518 -12.40 13.31 -23.63
C ALA A 518 -12.84 13.87 -24.99
N ALA A 519 -11.98 13.76 -26.02
CA ALA A 519 -12.30 14.18 -27.38
C ALA A 519 -13.46 13.37 -28.01
N MET A 520 -13.54 12.05 -27.77
CA MET A 520 -14.68 11.25 -28.23
C MET A 520 -15.99 11.63 -27.53
N LYS A 521 -15.93 12.00 -26.25
CA LYS A 521 -17.11 12.47 -25.50
C LYS A 521 -17.61 13.82 -26.03
N ASP A 522 -16.69 14.75 -26.31
CA ASP A 522 -17.02 16.11 -26.74
C ASP A 522 -17.44 16.19 -28.22
N SER A 523 -16.92 15.31 -29.08
CA SER A 523 -17.32 15.25 -30.50
C SER A 523 -18.75 14.76 -30.73
N GLY A 524 -19.51 14.50 -29.68
CA GLY A 524 -20.91 14.09 -29.78
C GLY A 524 -21.08 12.81 -30.57
N TRP A 525 -20.07 11.92 -30.52
CA TRP A 525 -20.07 10.60 -31.16
C TRP A 525 -21.15 9.73 -30.52
N ARG A 526 -22.41 10.04 -30.82
CA ARG A 526 -23.52 9.13 -30.61
C ARG A 526 -23.24 8.01 -31.57
N VAL A 527 -22.90 6.84 -31.02
CA VAL A 527 -22.97 5.57 -31.74
C VAL A 527 -24.32 5.60 -32.44
N SER A 528 -24.30 5.83 -33.74
CA SER A 528 -25.49 5.85 -34.59
C SER A 528 -26.16 4.53 -34.29
N SER A 529 -27.33 4.62 -33.66
CA SER A 529 -28.12 3.49 -33.19
C SER A 529 -28.02 2.38 -34.22
N VAL A 530 -27.39 1.27 -33.84
CA VAL A 530 -27.39 0.06 -34.65
C VAL A 530 -28.84 -0.15 -35.07
N PRO A 531 -29.17 -0.16 -36.37
CA PRO A 531 -30.55 -0.28 -36.82
C PRO A 531 -31.14 -1.48 -36.12
N ALA A 532 -32.21 -1.23 -35.35
CA ALA A 532 -32.83 -2.22 -34.51
C ALA A 532 -33.07 -3.49 -35.34
N LEU A 533 -32.23 -4.51 -35.11
CA LEU A 533 -32.47 -5.84 -35.63
C LEU A 533 -33.85 -6.22 -35.09
N HIS A 534 -34.80 -6.41 -36.01
CA HIS A 534 -36.16 -6.84 -35.73
C HIS A 534 -36.15 -7.89 -34.61
N GLN A 535 -36.64 -7.49 -33.43
CA GLN A 535 -36.95 -8.44 -32.39
C GLN A 535 -38.10 -9.31 -32.92
N PRO A 536 -37.95 -10.64 -33.01
CA PRO A 536 -39.08 -11.52 -33.27
C PRO A 536 -40.06 -11.37 -32.11
N THR A 537 -41.29 -10.99 -32.43
CA THR A 537 -42.42 -10.92 -31.51
C THR A 537 -42.76 -12.32 -30.97
N PHE A 538 -42.08 -12.73 -29.90
CA PHE A 538 -42.57 -13.82 -29.07
C PHE A 538 -43.62 -13.25 -28.11
N GLY A 539 -44.89 -13.55 -28.42
CA GLY A 539 -46.03 -13.26 -27.56
C GLY A 539 -45.93 -14.03 -26.25
N LEU A 540 -45.48 -13.35 -25.19
CA LEU A 540 -45.59 -13.84 -23.82
C LEU A 540 -46.89 -13.31 -23.20
N CYS A 541 -47.78 -14.23 -22.87
CA CYS A 541 -48.98 -14.00 -22.09
C CYS A 541 -48.64 -13.29 -20.78
N ARG A 542 -49.17 -12.07 -20.62
CA ARG A 542 -49.12 -11.30 -19.38
C ARG A 542 -50.08 -11.93 -18.36
N VAL A 543 -49.56 -12.77 -17.46
CA VAL A 543 -50.29 -13.19 -16.25
C VAL A 543 -50.33 -12.01 -15.29
N ARG A 544 -51.51 -11.42 -15.15
CA ARG A 544 -51.80 -10.31 -14.25
C ARG A 544 -52.15 -10.90 -12.87
N SER A 545 -51.24 -10.82 -11.90
CA SER A 545 -51.57 -11.16 -10.52
C SER A 545 -52.42 -10.04 -9.92
N GLY A 546 -53.72 -10.26 -9.83
CA GLY A 546 -54.62 -9.43 -9.03
C GLY A 546 -54.49 -9.78 -7.55
N TYR A 547 -54.03 -8.82 -6.74
CA TYR A 547 -54.37 -8.77 -5.32
C TYR A 547 -55.58 -7.84 -5.20
N GLU A 548 -56.75 -8.44 -5.00
CA GLU A 548 -57.98 -7.75 -4.60
C GLU A 548 -57.91 -7.43 -3.11
N ASN A 549 -58.18 -6.18 -2.76
CA ASN A 549 -58.80 -5.83 -1.48
C ASN A 549 -59.67 -4.59 -1.67
N GLY A 550 -60.98 -4.81 -1.60
CA GLY A 550 -61.94 -3.85 -1.06
C GLY A 550 -62.48 -2.77 -2.01
N GLY A 551 -63.77 -2.90 -2.35
CA GLY A 551 -64.66 -1.74 -2.37
C GLY A 551 -65.52 -1.54 -3.62
N ALA A 552 -66.83 -1.55 -3.37
CA ALA A 552 -67.91 -0.96 -4.17
C ALA A 552 -68.42 -1.74 -5.40
N PHE A 553 -69.59 -2.35 -5.19
CA PHE A 553 -70.58 -2.71 -6.19
C PHE A 553 -70.88 -1.51 -7.13
N VAL A 554 -70.56 -1.65 -8.41
CA VAL A 554 -71.18 -0.87 -9.49
C VAL A 554 -71.58 -1.86 -10.58
N THR A 555 -72.89 -1.97 -10.81
CA THR A 555 -73.52 -2.76 -11.87
C THR A 555 -73.14 -2.21 -13.26
N PRO A 556 -72.72 -3.05 -14.23
CA PRO A 556 -72.56 -2.59 -15.60
C PRO A 556 -73.91 -2.72 -16.36
N ARG A 557 -74.41 -1.60 -16.87
CA ARG A 557 -75.41 -1.56 -17.94
C ARG A 557 -74.75 -1.98 -19.25
N CYS A 558 -75.32 -2.98 -19.90
CA CYS A 558 -75.11 -3.26 -21.32
C CYS A 558 -75.65 -2.08 -22.15
N ALA A 559 -74.79 -1.50 -22.99
CA ALA A 559 -75.21 -0.69 -24.12
C ALA A 559 -74.50 -1.21 -25.36
N SER A 560 -75.34 -1.61 -26.30
CA SER A 560 -75.11 -2.14 -27.62
C SER A 560 -74.53 -1.11 -28.59
N THR A 561 -73.67 -1.58 -29.50
CA THR A 561 -73.51 -1.18 -30.92
C THR A 561 -74.06 0.18 -31.36
N GLN A 562 -73.20 1.02 -31.97
CA GLN A 562 -73.31 1.31 -33.41
C GLN A 562 -72.10 2.11 -33.94
N SER A 563 -71.86 1.84 -35.22
CA SER A 563 -70.91 2.37 -36.20
C SER A 563 -70.91 3.89 -36.38
N GLY A 564 -69.74 4.39 -36.79
CA GLY A 564 -69.49 5.68 -37.44
C GLY A 564 -68.05 5.72 -37.91
#